data_AF-A2SN49-F1
#
_entry.id   AF-A2SN49-F1
#
_cell.length_a   1.000
_cell.length_b   1.000
_cell.length_c   1.000
_cell.angle_alpha   90.00
_cell.angle_beta   90.00
_cell.angle_gamma   90.00
#
_symmetry.space_group_name_H-M   'P 1'
#
loop_
_entity.id
_entity.type
_entity.pdbx_description
1 polymer ?
#
loop_
_entity_poly.entity_id
_entity_poly.type
_entity_poly.pdbx_seq_one_letter_code
_entity_poly.pdbx_strand_id
1 'polypeptide(L)'
;MERVVFEQKGDFAASNAAEAWCAERGISVGIMERGMPRGLLYGDFEIAKWHNLNRADRAALDGRMTGDMRHGPVAIEIAPARPASGGAA
;
A
#
# COMPACT_ATOMS: atom_id res chain seq x y z
N MET A 1 -7.31 4.76 -11.10
CA MET A 1 -6.26 3.95 -10.46
C MET A 1 -4.94 4.62 -10.79
N GLU A 2 -4.26 5.14 -9.78
CA GLU A 2 -2.91 5.71 -9.92
C GLU A 2 -1.89 4.58 -9.76
N ARG A 3 -0.80 4.67 -10.53
CA ARG A 3 0.32 3.74 -10.43
C ARG A 3 1.62 4.53 -10.31
N VAL A 4 2.40 4.20 -9.28
CA VAL A 4 3.71 4.82 -9.02
C VAL A 4 4.75 3.72 -8.86
N VAL A 5 5.93 3.91 -9.44
CA VAL A 5 7.02 2.93 -9.42
C VAL A 5 8.26 3.54 -8.79
N PHE A 6 8.90 2.76 -7.91
CA PHE A 6 10.08 3.12 -7.15
C PHE A 6 11.22 2.18 -7.55
N GLU A 7 12.31 2.75 -8.04
CA GLU A 7 13.46 2.01 -8.60
C GLU A 7 14.77 2.30 -7.87
N GLN A 8 14.70 2.93 -6.70
CA GLN A 8 15.88 3.24 -5.89
C GLN A 8 16.69 1.98 -5.62
N LYS A 9 18.01 2.08 -5.79
CA LYS A 9 18.95 0.97 -5.63
C LYS A 9 19.43 0.88 -4.19
N GLY A 10 19.67 -0.35 -3.74
CA GLY A 10 20.07 -0.67 -2.38
C GLY A 10 19.00 -1.45 -1.63
N ASP A 11 19.42 -2.16 -0.60
CA ASP A 11 18.54 -2.98 0.22
C ASP A 11 17.40 -2.13 0.80
N PHE A 12 16.18 -2.53 0.48
CA PHE A 12 14.91 -1.90 0.87
C PHE A 12 14.72 -0.45 0.39
N ALA A 13 15.63 0.11 -0.42
CA ALA A 13 15.58 1.52 -0.82
C ALA A 13 14.28 1.88 -1.56
N ALA A 14 13.87 1.04 -2.51
CA ALA A 14 12.61 1.21 -3.23
C ALA A 14 11.38 1.03 -2.32
N SER A 15 11.41 0.07 -1.39
CA SER A 15 10.32 -0.16 -0.43
C SER A 15 10.16 1.02 0.51
N ASN A 16 11.27 1.52 1.06
CA ASN A 16 11.27 2.67 1.97
C ASN A 16 10.77 3.93 1.27
N ALA A 17 11.16 4.15 0.01
CA ALA A 17 10.65 5.28 -0.78
C ALA A 17 9.14 5.15 -1.04
N ALA A 18 8.65 3.94 -1.32
CA ALA A 18 7.23 3.68 -1.49
C ALA A 18 6.43 3.88 -0.19
N GLU A 19 6.96 3.44 0.96
CA GLU A 19 6.35 3.68 2.28
C GLU A 19 6.31 5.16 2.64
N ALA A 20 7.40 5.90 2.39
CA ALA A 20 7.43 7.34 2.63
C ALA A 20 6.38 8.08 1.77
N TRP A 21 6.27 7.70 0.49
CA TRP A 21 5.24 8.25 -0.39
C TRP A 21 3.82 8.00 0.12
N CYS A 22 3.55 6.81 0.67
CA CYS A 22 2.28 6.49 1.33
C CYS A 22 2.06 7.34 2.58
N ALA A 23 3.05 7.45 3.45
CA ALA A 23 2.96 8.19 4.71
C ALA A 23 2.66 9.68 4.49
N GLU A 24 3.33 10.32 3.51
CA GLU A 24 3.07 11.71 3.11
C GLU A 24 1.61 11.97 2.65
N ARG A 25 0.90 10.92 2.25
CA ARG A 25 -0.47 10.96 1.73
C ARG A 25 -1.50 10.39 2.71
N GLY A 26 -1.08 10.03 3.92
CA GLY A 26 -1.93 9.41 4.92
C GLY A 26 -2.45 8.04 4.48
N ILE A 27 -1.63 7.26 3.78
CA ILE A 27 -1.95 5.89 3.35
C ILE A 27 -1.26 4.92 4.30
N SER A 28 -2.04 4.06 4.95
CA SER A 28 -1.53 2.94 5.74
C SER A 28 -1.07 1.80 4.83
N VAL A 29 0.07 1.20 5.18
CA VAL A 29 0.69 0.10 4.42
C VAL A 29 0.68 -1.17 5.26
N GLY A 30 0.17 -2.27 4.72
CA GLY A 30 0.12 -3.53 5.44
C GLY A 30 1.48 -4.15 5.72
N ILE A 31 1.48 -5.13 6.63
CA ILE A 31 2.70 -5.78 7.10
C ILE A 31 3.44 -6.45 5.93
N MET A 32 4.76 -6.28 5.88
CA MET A 32 5.61 -6.88 4.86
C MET A 32 5.58 -8.42 4.92
N GLU A 33 5.50 -9.03 3.73
CA GLU A 33 5.59 -10.48 3.53
C GLU A 33 6.37 -10.76 2.23
N ARG A 34 7.32 -11.70 2.28
CA ARG A 34 8.19 -11.99 1.14
C ARG A 34 7.39 -12.59 -0.01
N GLY A 35 7.45 -11.94 -1.18
CA GLY A 35 6.83 -12.42 -2.41
C GLY A 35 5.31 -12.23 -2.47
N MET A 36 4.73 -11.54 -1.49
CA MET A 36 3.30 -11.22 -1.47
C MET A 36 3.08 -9.70 -1.59
N PRO A 37 1.93 -9.27 -2.14
CA PRO A 37 1.53 -7.87 -2.09
C PRO A 37 1.35 -7.39 -0.64
N ARG A 38 1.32 -6.07 -0.46
CA ARG A 38 0.90 -5.44 0.81
C ARG A 38 -0.33 -4.60 0.54
N GLY A 39 -1.32 -4.64 1.42
CA GLY A 39 -2.54 -3.84 1.26
C GLY A 39 -2.29 -2.36 1.55
N LEU A 40 -3.08 -1.49 0.91
CA LEU A 40 -3.07 -0.05 1.11
C LEU A 40 -4.49 0.44 1.45
N LEU A 41 -4.60 1.33 2.44
CA LEU A 41 -5.84 2.02 2.81
C LEU A 41 -5.55 3.49 3.13
N TYR A 42 -6.41 4.40 2.71
CA TYR A 42 -6.33 5.79 3.17
C TYR A 42 -6.79 5.89 4.63
N GLY A 43 -6.02 6.57 5.48
CA GLY A 43 -6.29 6.76 6.90
C GLY A 43 -5.33 5.99 7.79
N ASP A 44 -5.66 5.92 9.08
CA ASP A 44 -4.90 5.22 10.12
C ASP A 44 -5.46 3.81 10.33
N PHE A 45 -4.80 2.81 9.76
CA PHE A 45 -5.24 1.42 9.77
C PHE A 45 -4.06 0.48 10.01
N GLU A 46 -4.26 -0.49 10.91
CA GLU A 46 -3.39 -1.66 10.98
C GLU A 46 -3.88 -2.71 9.97
N ILE A 47 -3.08 -3.00 8.96
CA ILE A 47 -3.42 -3.96 7.90
C ILE A 47 -2.58 -5.23 8.07
N ALA A 48 -3.25 -6.36 8.29
CA ALA A 48 -2.61 -7.66 8.45
C ALA A 48 -1.80 -8.10 7.21
N LYS A 49 -0.96 -9.12 7.39
CA LYS A 49 -0.23 -9.78 6.29
C LYS A 49 -1.20 -10.28 5.21
N TRP A 50 -0.78 -10.21 3.96
CA TRP A 50 -1.64 -10.52 2.81
C TRP A 50 -2.25 -11.91 2.88
N HIS A 51 -1.49 -12.93 3.31
CA HIS A 51 -2.02 -14.28 3.44
C HIS A 51 -3.13 -14.41 4.49
N ASN A 52 -3.15 -13.53 5.50
CA ASN A 52 -4.19 -13.51 6.54
C ASN A 52 -5.45 -12.74 6.12
N LEU A 53 -5.37 -11.91 5.07
CA LEU A 53 -6.52 -11.18 4.56
C LEU A 53 -7.41 -12.11 3.74
N ASN A 54 -8.69 -12.19 4.12
CA ASN A 54 -9.69 -12.93 3.35
C ASN A 54 -10.11 -12.13 2.09
N ARG A 55 -11.00 -12.71 1.26
CA ARG A 55 -11.44 -12.06 0.01
C ARG A 55 -12.15 -10.72 0.25
N ALA A 56 -12.95 -10.60 1.31
CA ALA A 56 -13.64 -9.37 1.66
C ALA A 56 -12.66 -8.30 2.13
N ASP A 57 -11.68 -8.66 2.98
CA ASP A 57 -10.66 -7.73 3.45
C ASP A 57 -9.85 -7.17 2.27
N ARG A 58 -9.43 -8.05 1.34
CA ARG A 58 -8.68 -7.64 0.14
C ARG A 58 -9.51 -6.73 -0.78
N ALA A 59 -10.83 -6.91 -0.82
CA ALA A 59 -11.73 -6.07 -1.60
C ALA A 59 -12.02 -4.71 -0.94
N ALA A 60 -11.82 -4.61 0.38
CA ALA A 60 -11.95 -3.38 1.13
C ALA A 60 -10.73 -2.46 1.02
N LEU A 61 -9.57 -2.99 0.61
CA LEU A 61 -8.36 -2.20 0.36
C LEU A 61 -8.56 -1.18 -0.77
N ASP A 62 -7.98 0.00 -0.61
CA ASP A 62 -7.96 1.03 -1.66
C ASP A 62 -6.87 0.75 -2.70
N GLY A 63 -5.90 -0.09 -2.36
CA GLY A 63 -4.80 -0.44 -3.27
C GLY A 63 -3.89 -1.52 -2.74
N ARG A 64 -2.78 -1.71 -3.45
CA ARG A 64 -1.73 -2.65 -3.11
C ARG A 64 -0.35 -2.16 -3.51
N MET A 65 0.65 -2.59 -2.75
CA MET A 65 2.06 -2.45 -3.05
C MET A 65 2.62 -3.82 -3.46
N THR A 66 3.34 -3.89 -4.59
CA THR A 66 3.87 -5.14 -5.17
C THR A 66 5.32 -4.95 -5.62
N GLY A 67 6.03 -6.05 -5.88
CA GLY A 67 7.44 -6.04 -6.32
C GLY A 67 8.37 -6.77 -5.35
N ASP A 68 9.68 -6.63 -5.57
CA ASP A 68 10.69 -7.11 -4.63
C ASP A 68 10.95 -6.01 -3.58
N MET A 69 10.44 -6.18 -2.37
CA MET A 69 10.62 -5.20 -1.29
C MET A 69 12.08 -5.06 -0.85
N ARG A 70 12.96 -6.02 -1.17
CA ARG A 70 14.38 -5.98 -0.81
C ARG A 70 15.23 -5.30 -1.88
N HIS A 71 15.08 -5.64 -3.15
CA HIS A 71 15.96 -5.09 -4.21
C HIS A 71 15.25 -4.15 -5.19
N GLY A 72 13.93 -4.03 -5.08
CA GLY A 72 13.09 -3.33 -6.03
C GLY A 72 13.02 -4.04 -7.40
N PRO A 73 12.28 -3.44 -8.35
CA PRO A 73 11.44 -2.27 -8.16
C PRO A 73 10.20 -2.57 -7.31
N VAL A 74 9.66 -1.52 -6.68
CA VAL A 74 8.39 -1.58 -5.93
C VAL A 74 7.36 -0.72 -6.66
N ALA A 75 6.14 -1.23 -6.79
CA ALA A 75 5.04 -0.54 -7.45
C ALA A 75 3.84 -0.41 -6.51
N ILE A 76 3.29 0.80 -6.45
CA ILE A 76 2.00 1.10 -5.81
C ILE A 76 0.93 1.17 -6.89
N GLU A 77 -0.19 0.50 -6.65
CA GLU A 77 -1.43 0.62 -7.42
C GLU A 77 -2.55 0.99 -6.45
N ILE A 78 -3.11 2.19 -6.56
CA ILE A 78 -4.12 2.68 -5.61
C ILE A 78 -5.26 3.42 -6.31
N ALA A 79 -6.47 3.25 -5.80
CA ALA A 79 -7.63 4.05 -6.18
C ALA A 79 -7.47 5.49 -5.66
N PRO A 80 -8.12 6.49 -6.28
CA PRO A 80 -8.21 7.82 -5.66
C PRO A 80 -8.87 7.70 -4.29
N ALA A 81 -8.46 8.56 -3.35
CA ALA A 81 -9.10 8.65 -2.05
C ALA A 81 -10.61 8.80 -2.22
N ARG A 82 -11.37 7.96 -1.53
CA ARG A 82 -12.81 8.12 -1.50
C ARG A 82 -13.09 9.49 -0.88
N PRO A 83 -13.94 10.34 -1.50
CA PRO A 83 -14.38 11.55 -0.82
C PRO A 83 -14.97 11.11 0.52
N ALA A 84 -14.56 11.78 1.60
CA ALA A 84 -15.15 11.55 2.91
C ALA A 84 -16.66 11.54 2.70
N SER A 85 -17.31 10.40 2.98
CA SER A 85 -18.76 10.30 2.89
C SER A 85 -19.31 11.45 3.72
N GLY A 86 -19.92 12.44 3.05
CA GLY A 86 -20.38 13.65 3.69
C GLY A 86 -21.20 13.26 4.90
N GLY A 87 -20.68 13.59 6.08
CA GLY A 87 -21.43 13.45 7.31
C GLY A 87 -22.72 14.21 7.12
N ALA A 88 -23.83 13.49 7.18
CA ALA A 88 -25.14 14.11 7.27
C ALA A 88 -25.11 15.03 8.51
N ALA A 89 -25.51 16.28 8.29
CA ALA A 89 -25.86 17.24 9.34
C ALA A 89 -27.03 16.73 10.20
#